data_AF-A0A9P6J5H2-F1
#
_entry.id   AF-A0A9P6J5H2-F1
#
_cell.length_a   1.000
_cell.length_b   1.000
_cell.length_c   1.000
_cell.angle_alpha   90.00
_cell.angle_beta   90.00
_cell.angle_gamma   90.00
#
_symmetry.space_group_name_H-M   'P 1'
#
loop_
_entity.id
_entity.type
_entity.pdbx_description
1 polymer ?
#
loop_
_entity_poly.entity_id
_entity_poly.type
_entity_poly.pdbx_seq_one_letter_code
_entity_poly.pdbx_strand_id
1 'polypeptide(L)'
;MPSITLNNPEDKAIVKRFLSSPNTRIITATVARLYIAHPDPSQWTYSGVLGAVALIQTNQAFYLRIVDLLYGRGIVWEQELYSGFVYSQDTSFFHTFQTDTYVAGLSFADEHEAEVFYGKVHGRANLRPFKPVPSSGTLAKSGKAGGAQARNKIPLHNGKLDKSRIGMPSDFRHVGHIGWDPDVGFDVSLCSDF
;
A
#
# COMPACT_ATOMS: atom_id res chain seq x y z
N MET A 1 -11.27 0.73 7.55
CA MET A 1 -10.83 -0.47 8.28
C MET A 1 -9.64 -0.07 9.12
N PRO A 2 -9.61 -0.35 10.44
CA PRO A 2 -8.39 -0.21 11.23
C PRO A 2 -7.31 -1.18 10.69
N SER A 3 -6.05 -0.77 10.69
CA SER A 3 -4.96 -1.69 10.35
C SER A 3 -4.88 -2.77 11.42
N ILE A 4 -4.83 -4.03 11.01
CA ILE A 4 -4.83 -5.19 11.92
C ILE A 4 -3.46 -5.43 12.57
N THR A 5 -2.45 -4.73 12.10
CA THR A 5 -1.03 -4.96 12.40
C THR A 5 -0.57 -4.16 13.63
N LEU A 6 0.36 -4.74 14.39
CA LEU A 6 0.59 -4.56 15.84
C LEU A 6 -0.61 -5.08 16.65
N ASN A 7 -0.36 -5.95 17.61
CA ASN A 7 -1.40 -6.42 18.54
C ASN A 7 -1.46 -5.57 19.82
N ASN A 8 -0.31 -5.22 20.39
CA ASN A 8 -0.17 -4.44 21.63
C ASN A 8 -0.74 -3.00 21.52
N PRO A 9 -1.62 -2.55 22.45
CA PRO A 9 -2.11 -1.16 22.48
C PRO A 9 -1.04 -0.12 22.81
N GLU A 10 0.00 -0.46 23.58
CA GLU A 10 1.07 0.48 23.94
C GLU A 10 1.95 0.81 22.73
N ASP A 11 2.39 -0.20 21.99
CA ASP A 11 3.15 -0.02 20.76
C ASP A 11 2.35 0.79 19.73
N LYS A 12 1.03 0.54 19.62
CA LYS A 12 0.12 1.37 18.80
C LYS A 12 0.11 2.84 19.23
N ALA A 13 0.20 3.14 20.53
CA ALA A 13 0.25 4.50 21.03
C ALA A 13 1.59 5.18 20.68
N ILE A 14 2.71 4.47 20.83
CA ILE A 14 4.05 4.93 20.45
C ILE A 14 4.11 5.21 18.94
N VAL A 15 3.70 4.25 18.11
CA VAL A 15 3.66 4.38 16.64
C VAL A 15 2.79 5.55 16.21
N LYS A 16 1.59 5.71 16.79
CA LYS A 16 0.74 6.86 16.51
C LYS A 16 1.39 8.18 16.93
N ARG A 17 2.02 8.25 18.11
CA ARG A 17 2.66 9.47 18.63
C ARG A 17 3.75 9.99 17.69
N PHE A 18 4.54 9.11 17.08
CA PHE A 18 5.66 9.50 16.22
C PHE A 18 5.34 9.59 14.73
N LEU A 19 4.33 8.86 14.23
CA LEU A 19 4.02 8.80 12.79
C LEU A 19 2.74 9.54 12.37
N SER A 20 1.85 9.89 13.32
CA SER A 20 0.63 10.64 13.00
C SER A 20 0.96 12.12 12.80
N SER A 21 0.83 12.58 11.56
CA SER A 21 0.96 13.99 11.17
C SER A 21 -0.18 14.34 10.22
N PRO A 22 -0.66 15.59 10.14
CA PRO A 22 -1.82 15.94 9.29
C PRO A 22 -1.66 15.58 7.80
N ASN A 23 -0.42 15.46 7.32
CA ASN A 23 -0.06 15.14 5.95
C ASN A 23 0.42 13.68 5.75
N THR A 24 0.29 12.82 6.77
CA THR A 24 0.74 11.41 6.70
C THR A 24 -0.40 10.45 7.00
N ARG A 25 -0.40 9.32 6.30
CA ARG A 25 -1.33 8.21 6.53
C ARG A 25 -0.54 6.92 6.73
N ILE A 26 -0.63 6.36 7.92
CA ILE A 26 -0.12 5.01 8.21
C ILE A 26 -0.99 4.01 7.45
N ILE A 27 -0.38 3.18 6.59
CA ILE A 27 -1.07 2.14 5.81
C ILE A 27 -1.10 0.82 6.58
N THR A 28 0.06 0.44 7.12
CA THR A 28 0.29 -0.77 7.92
C THR A 28 1.53 -0.54 8.78
N ALA A 29 1.61 -1.20 9.94
CA ALA A 29 2.74 -1.13 10.86
C ALA A 29 2.85 -2.41 11.70
N THR A 30 4.04 -3.00 11.78
CA THR A 30 4.32 -4.33 12.34
C THR A 30 5.69 -4.32 13.03
N VAL A 31 5.98 -5.26 13.92
CA VAL A 31 7.28 -5.31 14.64
C VAL A 31 8.34 -6.00 13.78
N ALA A 32 9.49 -5.36 13.61
CA ALA A 32 10.61 -5.90 12.84
C ALA A 32 12.00 -5.48 13.37
N ARG A 33 13.01 -6.25 12.99
CA ARG A 33 14.45 -5.93 13.10
C ARG A 33 15.01 -5.60 11.71
N LEU A 34 15.88 -4.61 11.65
CA LEU A 34 16.59 -4.23 10.44
C LEU A 34 17.98 -4.89 10.39
N TYR A 35 18.23 -5.58 9.29
CA TYR A 35 19.53 -6.14 8.90
C TYR A 35 20.05 -5.40 7.67
N ILE A 36 21.37 -5.34 7.52
CA ILE A 36 22.06 -4.71 6.38
C ILE A 36 23.19 -5.60 5.89
N ALA A 37 23.40 -5.65 4.57
CA ALA A 37 24.52 -6.34 3.95
C ALA A 37 25.70 -5.36 3.75
N HIS A 38 26.28 -4.90 4.87
CA HIS A 38 27.38 -3.94 4.90
C HIS A 38 28.22 -4.15 6.18
N PRO A 39 29.56 -4.07 6.13
CA PRO A 39 30.40 -3.76 4.96
C PRO A 39 30.57 -4.91 3.97
N ASP A 40 30.26 -6.15 4.35
CA ASP A 40 30.30 -7.32 3.47
C ASP A 40 28.92 -7.57 2.82
N PRO A 41 28.78 -7.45 1.48
CA PRO A 41 27.51 -7.74 0.80
C PRO A 41 27.06 -9.20 0.88
N SER A 42 27.94 -10.13 1.26
CA SER A 42 27.64 -11.55 1.39
C SER A 42 27.10 -11.95 2.78
N GLN A 43 27.09 -11.04 3.76
CA GLN A 43 26.69 -11.32 5.14
C GLN A 43 25.67 -10.33 5.70
N TRP A 44 24.57 -10.85 6.22
CA TRP A 44 23.57 -10.06 6.93
C TRP A 44 24.03 -9.69 8.34
N THR A 45 24.28 -8.39 8.55
CA THR A 45 24.62 -7.84 9.86
C THR A 45 23.40 -7.16 10.48
N TYR A 46 23.11 -7.43 11.76
CA TYR A 46 22.06 -6.72 12.48
C TYR A 46 22.47 -5.26 12.70
N SER A 47 21.65 -4.31 12.23
CA SER A 47 21.98 -2.87 12.27
C SER A 47 21.88 -2.22 13.65
N GLY A 48 21.45 -2.95 14.68
CA GLY A 48 21.10 -2.39 15.98
C GLY A 48 19.68 -1.80 16.04
N VAL A 49 18.97 -1.70 14.91
CA VAL A 49 17.62 -1.12 14.83
C VAL A 49 16.53 -2.20 14.94
N LEU A 50 15.69 -2.05 15.96
CA LEU A 50 14.49 -2.84 16.24
C LEU A 50 13.34 -1.89 16.55
N GLY A 51 12.14 -2.20 16.07
CA GLY A 51 10.96 -1.43 16.42
C GLY A 51 9.74 -1.78 15.59
N ALA A 52 8.75 -0.89 15.59
CA ALA A 52 7.62 -0.98 14.68
C ALA A 52 8.02 -0.40 13.31
N VAL A 53 8.15 -1.24 12.29
CA VAL A 53 8.26 -0.80 10.89
C VAL A 53 6.88 -0.46 10.37
N ALA A 54 6.73 0.71 9.75
CA ALA A 54 5.48 1.22 9.23
C ALA A 54 5.62 1.66 7.77
N LEU A 55 4.67 1.26 6.93
CA LEU A 55 4.49 1.84 5.60
C LEU A 55 3.57 3.05 5.72
N ILE A 56 4.08 4.21 5.30
CA ILE A 56 3.43 5.51 5.43
C ILE A 56 3.23 6.09 4.04
N GLN A 57 2.06 6.66 3.79
CA GLN A 57 1.78 7.50 2.63
C GLN A 57 1.87 8.97 3.02
N THR A 58 2.58 9.76 2.23
CA THR A 58 2.55 11.24 2.27
C THR A 58 1.76 11.77 1.08
N ASN A 59 1.73 13.10 0.91
CA ASN A 59 1.13 13.76 -0.25
C ASN A 59 1.95 13.63 -1.57
N GLN A 60 3.12 12.98 -1.53
CA GLN A 60 4.05 12.91 -2.69
C GLN A 60 4.70 11.53 -2.87
N ALA A 61 5.08 10.86 -1.77
CA ALA A 61 5.79 9.58 -1.78
C ALA A 61 5.31 8.62 -0.68
N PHE A 62 5.77 7.37 -0.76
CA PHE A 62 5.63 6.39 0.33
C PHE A 62 6.96 6.22 1.06
N TYR A 63 6.91 5.96 2.36
CA TYR A 63 8.08 5.74 3.20
C TYR A 63 7.92 4.49 4.04
N LEU A 64 9.01 3.76 4.23
CA LEU A 64 9.19 2.83 5.34
C LEU A 64 9.85 3.60 6.48
N ARG A 65 9.29 3.52 7.69
CA ARG A 65 9.90 4.09 8.91
C ARG A 65 9.90 3.08 10.03
N ILE A 66 10.99 2.99 10.79
CA ILE A 66 11.04 2.20 12.03
C ILE A 66 10.97 3.14 13.22
N VAL A 67 10.00 2.89 14.12
CA VAL A 67 9.85 3.58 15.40
C VAL A 67 10.36 2.69 16.52
N ASP A 68 11.27 3.20 17.34
CA ASP A 68 11.81 2.47 18.50
C ASP A 68 10.72 2.27 19.57
N LEU A 69 10.42 1.01 19.86
CA LEU A 69 9.46 0.58 20.88
C LEU A 69 10.09 0.37 22.26
N LEU A 70 11.41 0.15 22.34
CA LEU A 70 12.10 -0.20 23.59
C LEU A 70 12.41 1.05 24.43
N TYR A 71 12.94 2.08 23.79
CA TYR A 71 13.41 3.29 24.48
C TYR A 71 12.60 4.54 24.10
N GLY A 72 11.60 4.41 23.23
CA GLY A 72 10.73 5.52 22.83
C GLY A 72 11.48 6.68 22.14
N ARG A 73 12.65 6.41 21.54
CA ARG A 73 13.50 7.42 20.86
C ARG A 73 12.84 8.05 19.61
N GLY A 74 11.70 7.51 19.17
CA GLY A 74 10.97 7.98 17.99
C GLY A 74 11.39 7.23 16.73
N ILE A 75 11.39 7.93 15.60
CA ILE A 75 11.80 7.37 14.31
C ILE A 75 13.33 7.19 14.34
N VAL A 76 13.79 5.95 14.20
CA VAL A 76 15.22 5.59 14.25
C VAL A 76 15.79 5.16 12.89
N TRP A 77 14.93 4.91 11.90
CA TRP A 77 15.32 4.61 10.52
C TRP A 77 14.19 4.95 9.54
N GLU A 78 14.55 5.34 8.32
CA GLU A 78 13.64 5.76 7.26
C GLU A 78 14.19 5.42 5.87
N GLN A 79 13.32 5.02 4.95
CA GLN A 79 13.61 4.81 3.52
C GLN A 79 12.43 5.29 2.66
N GLU A 80 12.70 6.07 1.63
CA GLU A 80 11.71 6.45 0.61
C GLU A 80 11.51 5.34 -0.43
N LEU A 81 10.27 5.13 -0.86
CA LEU A 81 9.92 4.21 -1.95
C LEU A 81 9.86 4.99 -3.27
N TYR A 82 10.92 4.85 -4.07
CA TYR A 82 10.99 5.40 -5.43
C TYR A 82 10.12 4.60 -6.43
N SER A 83 9.93 5.14 -7.63
CA SER A 83 9.16 4.47 -8.69
C SER A 83 9.91 3.26 -9.21
N GLY A 84 9.29 2.07 -9.16
CA GLY A 84 9.98 0.81 -9.48
C GLY A 84 10.82 0.25 -8.33
N PHE A 85 10.59 0.70 -7.08
CA PHE A 85 11.21 0.14 -5.89
C PHE A 85 10.98 -1.38 -5.80
N VAL A 86 12.08 -2.13 -5.85
CA VAL A 86 12.08 -3.60 -5.76
C VAL A 86 12.05 -4.01 -4.29
N TYR A 87 11.01 -4.75 -3.92
CA TYR A 87 10.83 -5.32 -2.59
C TYR A 87 10.57 -6.82 -2.76
N SER A 88 11.47 -7.65 -2.21
CA SER A 88 11.48 -9.10 -2.36
C SER A 88 11.09 -9.77 -1.05
N GLN A 89 10.34 -10.87 -1.15
CA GLN A 89 9.99 -11.74 -0.03
C GLN A 89 10.81 -13.04 -0.16
N ASP A 90 12.00 -13.06 0.43
CA ASP A 90 12.91 -14.21 0.33
C ASP A 90 12.48 -15.34 1.29
N THR A 91 11.87 -15.00 2.42
CA THR A 91 11.15 -15.94 3.30
C THR A 91 9.85 -15.30 3.80
N SER A 92 8.98 -16.09 4.45
CA SER A 92 7.73 -15.62 5.07
C SER A 92 7.93 -14.51 6.12
N PHE A 93 9.10 -14.45 6.77
CA PHE A 93 9.43 -13.45 7.81
C PHE A 93 10.60 -12.53 7.44
N PHE A 94 11.27 -12.71 6.30
CA PHE A 94 12.45 -11.93 5.91
C PHE A 94 12.30 -11.37 4.50
N HIS A 95 12.17 -10.05 4.42
CA HIS A 95 12.02 -9.33 3.15
C HIS A 95 13.20 -8.43 2.90
N THR A 96 13.65 -8.34 1.65
CA THR A 96 14.84 -7.59 1.24
C THR A 96 14.51 -6.51 0.21
N PHE A 97 15.31 -5.44 0.23
CA PHE A 97 15.20 -4.33 -0.71
C PHE A 97 16.53 -3.58 -0.79
N GLN A 98 16.71 -2.84 -1.88
CA GLN A 98 17.89 -2.01 -2.07
C GLN A 98 17.66 -0.60 -1.51
N THR A 99 18.61 -0.12 -0.72
CA THR A 99 18.75 1.29 -0.35
C THR A 99 19.82 1.93 -1.23
N ASP A 100 20.03 3.24 -1.10
CA ASP A 100 21.01 3.99 -1.90
C ASP A 100 22.48 3.56 -1.67
N THR A 101 22.77 2.83 -0.58
CA THR A 101 24.16 2.52 -0.15
C THR A 101 24.41 1.06 0.20
N TYR A 102 23.37 0.28 0.53
CA TYR A 102 23.46 -1.13 0.89
C TYR A 102 22.14 -1.88 0.64
N VAL A 103 22.18 -3.20 0.60
CA VAL A 103 20.96 -4.02 0.67
C VAL A 103 20.49 -4.10 2.12
N ALA A 104 19.20 -3.85 2.33
CA ALA A 104 18.55 -3.92 3.64
C ALA A 104 17.56 -5.09 3.69
N GLY A 105 17.40 -5.65 4.89
CA GLY A 105 16.49 -6.76 5.17
C GLY A 105 15.66 -6.48 6.42
N LEU A 106 14.35 -6.71 6.34
CA LEU A 106 13.43 -6.63 7.47
C LEU A 106 13.07 -8.04 7.93
N SER A 107 13.46 -8.36 9.16
CA SER A 107 13.07 -9.58 9.88
C SER A 107 11.86 -9.26 10.75
N PHE A 108 10.69 -9.73 10.35
CA PHE A 108 9.41 -9.50 11.01
C PHE A 108 9.22 -10.44 12.22
N ALA A 109 8.45 -9.99 13.20
CA ALA A 109 8.11 -10.79 14.39
C ALA A 109 6.94 -11.77 14.16
N ASP A 110 6.13 -11.54 13.13
CA ASP A 110 4.98 -12.37 12.76
C ASP A 110 4.90 -12.50 11.22
N GLU A 111 4.77 -13.74 10.74
CA GLU A 111 4.76 -14.08 9.31
C GLU A 111 3.48 -13.62 8.58
N HIS A 112 2.33 -13.60 9.26
CA HIS A 112 1.07 -13.12 8.66
C HIS A 112 1.07 -11.59 8.57
N GLU A 113 1.61 -10.89 9.57
CA GLU A 113 1.82 -9.45 9.47
C GLU A 113 2.82 -9.11 8.36
N ALA A 114 3.88 -9.91 8.18
CA ALA A 114 4.84 -9.77 7.10
C ALA A 114 4.16 -9.93 5.72
N GLU A 115 3.44 -11.02 5.46
CA GLU A 115 2.72 -11.23 4.19
C GLU A 115 1.78 -10.05 3.87
N VAL A 116 0.99 -9.60 4.86
CA VAL A 116 0.12 -8.43 4.72
C VAL A 116 0.93 -7.17 4.39
N PHE A 117 2.10 -6.99 5.01
CA PHE A 117 3.00 -5.86 4.76
C PHE A 117 3.57 -5.89 3.34
N TYR A 118 4.07 -7.05 2.88
CA TYR A 118 4.55 -7.27 1.51
C TYR A 118 3.48 -6.87 0.49
N GLY A 119 2.25 -7.39 0.66
CA GLY A 119 1.12 -7.03 -0.21
C GLY A 119 0.78 -5.53 -0.21
N LYS A 120 1.00 -4.79 0.90
CA LYS A 120 0.79 -3.33 0.93
C LYS A 120 1.89 -2.55 0.22
N VAL A 121 3.14 -3.01 0.33
CA VAL A 121 4.33 -2.41 -0.31
C VAL A 121 4.31 -2.68 -1.82
N HIS A 122 4.29 -3.97 -2.22
CA HIS A 122 4.34 -4.40 -3.61
C HIS A 122 3.16 -3.84 -4.43
N GLY A 123 1.95 -3.83 -3.85
CA GLY A 123 0.76 -3.23 -4.46
C GLY A 123 0.76 -1.70 -4.55
N ARG A 124 1.82 -1.00 -4.12
CA ARG A 124 1.98 0.47 -4.20
C ARG A 124 3.25 0.92 -4.90
N ALA A 125 4.37 0.23 -4.71
CA ALA A 125 5.62 0.48 -5.44
C ALA A 125 5.43 0.36 -6.97
N ASN A 126 4.53 -0.53 -7.39
CA ASN A 126 4.17 -0.76 -8.80
C ASN A 126 3.03 0.15 -9.32
N LEU A 127 2.50 1.07 -8.50
CA LEU A 127 1.47 2.01 -8.96
C LEU A 127 2.07 3.33 -9.46
N ARG A 128 1.43 3.84 -10.52
CA ARG A 128 1.85 4.99 -11.35
C ARG A 128 2.28 6.22 -10.53
N PRO A 129 3.18 7.08 -11.07
CA PRO A 129 3.67 8.28 -10.40
C PRO A 129 2.54 9.10 -9.78
N PHE A 130 2.81 9.58 -8.57
CA PHE A 130 1.84 10.17 -7.65
C PHE A 130 1.08 11.32 -8.33
N LYS A 131 -0.22 11.13 -8.59
CA LYS A 131 -1.08 12.23 -9.05
C LYS A 131 -1.47 13.07 -7.84
N PRO A 132 -1.10 14.36 -7.77
CA PRO A 132 -1.52 15.22 -6.67
C PRO A 132 -3.04 15.28 -6.59
N VAL A 133 -3.59 15.14 -5.39
CA VAL A 133 -5.03 15.33 -5.16
C VAL A 133 -5.30 16.83 -5.21
N PRO A 134 -6.10 17.35 -6.16
CA PRO A 134 -6.42 18.78 -6.19
C PRO A 134 -7.26 19.14 -4.97
N SER A 135 -6.77 20.09 -4.16
CA SER A 135 -7.46 20.61 -2.99
C SER A 135 -8.67 21.45 -3.40
N SER A 136 -9.85 20.82 -3.47
CA SER A 136 -11.11 21.48 -3.80
C SER A 136 -11.60 22.39 -2.67
N GLY A 137 -11.08 23.62 -2.62
CA GLY A 137 -11.59 24.73 -1.80
C GLY A 137 -12.99 25.18 -2.20
N THR A 138 -13.64 25.96 -1.33
CA THR A 138 -15.10 26.17 -1.29
C THR A 138 -15.66 27.40 -2.03
N LEU A 139 -16.84 27.19 -2.64
CA LEU A 139 -17.98 28.11 -2.84
C LEU A 139 -17.76 29.54 -3.41
N ALA A 140 -18.48 29.81 -4.52
CA ALA A 140 -19.09 31.12 -4.80
C ALA A 140 -20.48 30.93 -5.46
N LYS A 141 -21.44 31.83 -5.20
CA LYS A 141 -22.85 31.72 -5.65
C LYS A 141 -23.25 32.86 -6.60
N SER A 142 -23.74 32.48 -7.79
CA SER A 142 -24.69 33.20 -8.68
C SER A 142 -25.19 32.19 -9.75
N GLY A 143 -26.36 32.29 -10.41
CA GLY A 143 -27.41 33.32 -10.35
C GLY A 143 -28.73 32.88 -11.03
N LYS A 144 -29.43 33.81 -11.68
CA LYS A 144 -30.65 33.66 -12.50
C LYS A 144 -30.36 34.11 -13.95
N ALA A 145 -31.08 33.71 -15.02
CA ALA A 145 -32.11 32.70 -15.26
C ALA A 145 -32.43 32.61 -16.78
N GLY A 146 -33.13 31.55 -17.22
CA GLY A 146 -33.99 31.57 -18.43
C GLY A 146 -33.42 30.98 -19.73
N GLY A 147 -34.24 30.19 -20.44
CA GLY A 147 -33.99 29.72 -21.80
C GLY A 147 -33.94 28.20 -21.96
N ALA A 148 -35.01 27.58 -22.47
CA ALA A 148 -35.05 26.16 -22.78
C ALA A 148 -34.74 25.91 -24.26
N GLN A 149 -33.97 24.85 -24.57
CA GLN A 149 -34.39 23.78 -25.51
C GLN A 149 -33.40 22.60 -25.51
N ALA A 150 -33.85 21.46 -26.03
CA ALA A 150 -33.31 20.14 -25.69
C ALA A 150 -32.12 19.66 -26.55
N ARG A 151 -31.25 18.84 -25.94
CA ARG A 151 -30.58 17.66 -26.53
C ARG A 151 -29.81 16.91 -25.44
N ASN A 152 -30.15 15.64 -25.21
CA ASN A 152 -29.65 14.84 -24.08
C ASN A 152 -28.14 14.59 -24.17
N LYS A 153 -27.37 15.32 -23.37
CA LYS A 153 -26.03 14.93 -22.91
C LYS A 153 -26.19 14.33 -21.51
N ILE A 154 -25.65 13.12 -21.27
CA ILE A 154 -25.68 12.50 -19.93
C ILE A 154 -24.69 13.26 -19.02
N PRO A 155 -25.14 13.93 -17.95
CA PRO A 155 -24.24 14.66 -17.05
C PRO A 155 -23.69 13.75 -15.96
N LEU A 156 -22.37 13.84 -15.71
CA LEU A 156 -21.73 13.25 -14.55
C LEU A 156 -22.27 13.91 -13.27
N HIS A 157 -23.12 13.22 -12.51
CA HIS A 157 -23.70 13.75 -11.28
C HIS A 157 -23.06 13.15 -10.03
N ASN A 158 -22.42 14.01 -9.24
CA ASN A 158 -21.88 13.71 -7.93
C ASN A 158 -23.01 13.52 -6.89
N GLY A 159 -23.54 12.30 -6.80
CA GLY A 159 -24.57 11.92 -5.83
C GLY A 159 -24.43 10.46 -5.43
N LYS A 160 -24.83 10.12 -4.19
CA LYS A 160 -24.83 8.74 -3.68
C LYS A 160 -25.45 7.78 -4.69
N LEU A 161 -24.76 6.68 -4.96
CA LEU A 161 -25.28 5.59 -5.79
C LEU A 161 -26.42 4.91 -5.04
N ASP A 162 -27.65 5.23 -5.42
CA ASP A 162 -28.83 4.48 -4.98
C ASP A 162 -28.97 3.17 -5.79
N LYS A 163 -29.53 2.13 -5.17
CA LYS A 163 -29.66 0.79 -5.78
C LYS A 163 -30.50 0.79 -7.05
N SER A 164 -31.42 1.75 -7.21
CA SER A 164 -32.20 1.94 -8.45
C SER A 164 -31.34 2.30 -9.68
N ARG A 165 -30.07 2.69 -9.50
CA ARG A 165 -29.12 3.03 -10.58
C ARG A 165 -28.24 1.87 -11.02
N ILE A 166 -28.28 0.74 -10.33
CA ILE A 166 -27.55 -0.47 -10.72
C ILE A 166 -28.54 -1.35 -11.49
N GLY A 167 -28.62 -1.15 -12.82
CA GLY A 167 -29.39 -2.03 -13.69
C GLY A 167 -28.87 -3.47 -13.65
N MET A 168 -29.70 -4.43 -14.06
CA MET A 168 -29.24 -5.81 -14.22
C MET A 168 -28.02 -5.84 -15.16
N PRO A 169 -26.95 -6.59 -14.83
CA PRO A 169 -25.75 -6.63 -15.66
C PRO A 169 -26.07 -7.25 -17.03
N SER A 170 -26.05 -6.42 -18.07
CA SER A 170 -26.00 -6.82 -19.48
C SER A 170 -24.55 -6.81 -19.99
N ASP A 171 -24.27 -7.49 -21.10
CA ASP A 171 -22.92 -7.67 -21.67
C ASP A 171 -21.92 -8.42 -20.77
N PHE A 172 -22.38 -9.47 -20.06
CA PHE A 172 -21.47 -10.48 -19.52
C PHE A 172 -20.84 -11.28 -20.68
N ARG A 173 -19.60 -10.96 -21.04
CA ARG A 173 -18.81 -11.73 -22.02
C ARG A 173 -17.95 -12.74 -21.28
N HIS A 174 -18.12 -14.02 -21.59
CA HIS A 174 -17.18 -15.06 -21.14
C HIS A 174 -15.87 -14.91 -21.92
N VAL A 175 -14.83 -14.39 -21.26
CA VAL A 175 -13.50 -14.20 -21.85
C VAL A 175 -12.59 -15.36 -21.44
N GLY A 176 -12.90 -16.55 -21.98
CA GLY A 176 -12.16 -17.79 -21.72
C GLY A 176 -12.52 -18.50 -20.40
N HIS A 177 -12.29 -19.80 -20.37
CA HIS A 177 -12.28 -20.61 -19.15
C HIS A 177 -10.83 -20.72 -18.70
N ILE A 178 -10.50 -20.22 -17.51
CA ILE A 178 -9.18 -20.41 -16.91
C ILE A 178 -9.27 -21.63 -16.01
N GLY A 179 -8.60 -22.71 -16.41
CA GLY A 179 -8.42 -23.88 -15.56
C GLY A 179 -7.39 -23.61 -14.47
N TRP A 180 -7.56 -24.25 -13.32
CA TRP A 180 -6.51 -24.34 -12.31
C TRP A 180 -6.05 -25.79 -12.26
N ASP A 181 -4.75 -25.99 -12.48
CA ASP A 181 -4.09 -27.29 -12.46
C ASP A 181 -3.04 -27.30 -11.33
N PRO A 182 -2.94 -28.36 -10.51
CA PRO A 182 -2.02 -28.40 -9.37
C PRO A 182 -0.54 -28.43 -9.76
N ASP A 183 -0.18 -28.86 -10.97
CA ASP A 183 1.21 -29.01 -11.42
C ASP A 183 1.71 -27.80 -12.24
N VAL A 184 0.81 -27.03 -12.87
CA VAL A 184 1.16 -25.87 -13.72
C VAL A 184 0.49 -24.54 -13.34
N GLY A 185 -0.49 -24.55 -12.44
CA GLY A 185 -1.17 -23.34 -11.95
C GLY A 185 -2.32 -22.89 -12.85
N PHE A 186 -2.45 -21.57 -13.07
CA PHE A 186 -3.50 -21.01 -13.91
C PHE A 186 -3.04 -20.89 -15.36
N ASP A 187 -3.55 -21.75 -16.23
CA ASP A 187 -3.26 -21.73 -17.67
C ASP A 187 -4.50 -21.45 -18.53
N VAL A 188 -4.26 -20.91 -19.73
CA VAL A 188 -5.28 -20.43 -20.67
C VAL A 188 -5.38 -21.30 -21.93
N SER A 189 -4.63 -22.40 -22.03
CA SER A 189 -4.50 -23.20 -23.27
C SER A 189 -5.32 -24.50 -23.32
N LEU A 190 -6.03 -24.86 -22.24
CA LEU A 190 -6.92 -26.04 -22.21
C LEU A 190 -8.34 -25.73 -22.70
N CYS A 191 -8.48 -25.35 -23.98
CA CYS A 191 -9.78 -25.40 -24.67
C CYS A 191 -9.62 -25.43 -26.21
N SER A 192 -9.14 -26.55 -26.72
CA SER A 192 -9.37 -26.98 -28.10
C SER A 192 -9.89 -28.43 -28.11
N ASP A 193 -10.91 -28.66 -28.93
CA ASP A 193 -11.51 -29.95 -29.27
C ASP A 193 -12.35 -30.65 -28.18
N PHE A 194 -13.65 -30.33 -28.13
CA PHE A 194 -14.71 -31.21 -28.66
C PHE A 194 -16.04 -30.45 -28.89
#